data_AF-A0A225ACC0-F1
#
_entry.id   AF-A0A225ACC0-F1
#
_cell.length_a   1.000
_cell.length_b   1.000
_cell.length_c   1.000
_cell.angle_alpha   90.00
_cell.angle_beta   90.00
_cell.angle_gamma   90.00
#
_symmetry.space_group_name_H-M   'P 1'
#
loop_
_entity.id
_entity.type
_entity.pdbx_description
1 polymer ?
#
loop_
_entity_poly.entity_id
_entity_poly.type
_entity_poly.pdbx_seq_one_letter_code
_entity_poly.pdbx_strand_id
1 'polypeptide(L)'
;MPGPPPSVANISKAQKWQSLNALYDVSGPEQILSEDLVRLGNAKDSTFLLHLREIIARHRQVLDRITESFLSSCQKWMPIFYPEIVDQPDAMARESMALLLSMCMVMRPLVSGNNQPDALREYLYLIAKRLFWDPATAEKPTTALMKAGLLISVYEYGHGLLNASFITLSVCSSMAQVTKLGGIVHECPILPPFGTHPIKENDLKLWWSIKIHEIMISLKSGLSIRPLIIDESEIMDNHRLKADIEYVKPQLILDQHYISFHLQARAAIWLDLVLGLVRSPVITTSTSTGRLRFQAVDQGLLQFLSVLFGLGMGVCCEAISISLNAFVHLHQSRIQPSSPFIFTEQERLESFKAIETMLRVISDFFEDFALQNPDLDINENSKSNHETNSGMIADTFPYMIHLVYVLLLKMREHRYIPESLSRIDKAEKESHFPSAPTFEREIKALHTMLHHSSKRWQISRDYICLLDRSTT
;
A
#
# COMPACT_ATOMS: atom_id res chain seq x y z
N MET A 1 -28.09 40.11 -31.98
CA MET A 1 -27.18 39.48 -31.00
C MET A 1 -27.11 37.99 -31.34
N PRO A 2 -25.94 37.44 -31.65
CA PRO A 2 -25.80 36.02 -31.94
C PRO A 2 -25.82 35.22 -30.63
N GLY A 3 -26.53 34.09 -30.63
CA GLY A 3 -26.66 33.20 -29.47
C GLY A 3 -25.35 32.51 -29.09
N PRO A 4 -25.30 31.90 -27.89
CA PRO A 4 -24.10 31.23 -27.40
C PRO A 4 -23.78 29.97 -28.24
N PRO A 5 -22.50 29.59 -28.37
CA PRO A 5 -22.11 28.40 -29.11
C PRO A 5 -22.52 27.11 -28.38
N PRO A 6 -22.68 25.99 -29.10
CA PRO A 6 -23.13 24.72 -28.52
C PRO A 6 -22.08 24.14 -27.58
N SER A 7 -22.54 23.53 -26.49
CA SER A 7 -21.70 22.82 -25.53
C SER A 7 -21.00 21.64 -26.21
N VAL A 8 -19.68 21.57 -26.02
CA VAL A 8 -18.91 20.39 -26.38
C VAL A 8 -19.37 19.24 -25.48
N ALA A 9 -19.80 18.19 -26.15
CA ALA A 9 -20.53 17.06 -25.63
C ALA A 9 -19.80 16.29 -24.52
N ASN A 10 -20.61 15.72 -23.63
CA ASN A 10 -20.31 14.60 -22.75
C ASN A 10 -19.58 13.48 -23.51
N ILE A 11 -18.26 13.43 -23.40
CA ILE A 11 -17.50 12.20 -23.62
C ILE A 11 -17.73 11.36 -22.37
N SER A 12 -18.40 10.22 -22.51
CA SER A 12 -18.65 9.33 -21.38
C SER A 12 -17.31 8.93 -20.75
N LYS A 13 -17.25 8.84 -19.40
CA LYS A 13 -16.05 8.35 -18.68
C LYS A 13 -15.50 7.06 -19.31
N ALA A 14 -16.37 6.19 -19.82
CA ALA A 14 -16.00 4.95 -20.51
C ALA A 14 -15.11 5.15 -21.76
N GLN A 15 -15.32 6.20 -22.56
CA GLN A 15 -14.49 6.50 -23.73
C GLN A 15 -13.10 7.03 -23.36
N LYS A 16 -12.97 7.72 -22.22
CA LYS A 16 -11.67 8.18 -21.70
C LYS A 16 -10.83 7.04 -21.12
N TRP A 17 -11.49 5.98 -20.62
CA TRP A 17 -10.85 4.76 -20.12
C TRP A 17 -10.52 3.76 -21.24
N GLN A 18 -11.35 3.65 -22.28
CA GLN A 18 -11.04 2.81 -23.45
C GLN A 18 -9.78 3.26 -24.20
N SER A 19 -9.41 4.55 -24.14
CA SER A 19 -8.14 5.06 -24.65
C SER A 19 -6.91 4.73 -23.77
N LEU A 20 -7.10 4.39 -22.50
CA LEU A 20 -6.03 3.97 -21.58
C LEU A 20 -5.73 2.46 -21.66
N ASN A 21 -6.71 1.64 -22.04
CA ASN A 21 -6.56 0.18 -22.11
C ASN A 21 -6.03 -0.34 -23.46
N ALA A 22 -5.87 0.53 -24.47
CA ALA A 22 -5.19 0.18 -25.73
C ALA A 22 -3.65 0.16 -25.62
N LEU A 23 -3.09 0.15 -24.40
CA LEU A 23 -1.68 0.42 -24.08
C LEU A 23 -0.84 -0.79 -23.65
N TYR A 24 -1.37 -2.03 -23.74
CA TYR A 24 -0.59 -3.25 -23.47
C TYR A 24 -0.32 -4.10 -24.71
N ASP A 25 -0.30 -3.48 -25.90
CA ASP A 25 0.58 -3.96 -26.96
C ASP A 25 1.96 -3.40 -26.65
N VAL A 26 3.01 -4.23 -26.69
CA VAL A 26 4.41 -3.79 -26.48
C VAL A 26 4.74 -2.88 -27.65
N SER A 27 4.37 -1.61 -27.52
CA SER A 27 4.48 -0.64 -28.59
C SER A 27 5.96 -0.47 -28.90
N GLY A 28 6.33 -0.48 -30.19
CA GLY A 28 7.71 -0.25 -30.63
C GLY A 28 8.45 0.88 -29.87
N PRO A 29 7.81 2.01 -29.51
CA PRO A 29 8.43 3.07 -28.72
C PRO A 29 8.98 2.64 -27.34
N GLU A 30 8.28 1.78 -26.60
CA GLU A 30 8.75 1.33 -25.27
C GLU A 30 9.92 0.35 -25.38
N GLN A 31 9.91 -0.50 -26.40
CA GLN A 31 11.01 -1.41 -26.69
C GLN A 31 12.28 -0.62 -27.05
N ILE A 32 12.16 0.42 -27.88
CA ILE A 32 13.29 1.29 -28.24
C ILE A 32 13.81 2.02 -27.00
N LEU A 33 12.93 2.53 -26.12
CA LEU A 33 13.34 3.11 -24.84
C LEU A 33 14.12 2.10 -24.00
N SER A 34 13.63 0.86 -23.89
CA SER A 34 14.32 -0.20 -23.16
C SER A 34 15.73 -0.44 -23.72
N GLU A 35 15.88 -0.56 -25.04
CA GLU A 35 17.18 -0.74 -25.69
C GLU A 35 18.15 0.43 -25.45
N ASP A 36 17.65 1.66 -25.51
CA ASP A 36 18.46 2.85 -25.26
C ASP A 36 18.94 2.91 -23.79
N LEU A 37 18.09 2.53 -22.83
CA LEU A 37 18.46 2.45 -21.42
C LEU A 37 19.45 1.30 -21.15
N VAL A 38 19.33 0.16 -21.86
CA VAL A 38 20.32 -0.94 -21.82
C VAL A 38 21.69 -0.43 -22.25
N ARG A 39 21.75 0.32 -23.37
CA ARG A 39 23.00 0.91 -23.87
C ARG A 39 23.58 1.91 -22.88
N LEU A 40 22.73 2.71 -22.24
CA LEU A 40 23.14 3.67 -21.20
C LEU A 40 23.72 2.98 -19.97
N GLY A 41 23.17 1.83 -19.55
CA GLY A 41 23.69 1.06 -18.42
C GLY A 41 25.16 0.67 -18.55
N ASN A 42 25.65 0.54 -19.79
CA ASN A 42 27.05 0.22 -20.11
C ASN A 42 27.94 1.46 -20.32
N ALA A 43 27.40 2.67 -20.20
CA ALA A 43 28.14 3.91 -20.45
C ALA A 43 29.04 4.30 -19.26
N LYS A 44 30.18 4.95 -19.57
CA LYS A 44 31.11 5.50 -18.56
C LYS A 44 30.46 6.62 -17.74
N ASP A 45 30.89 6.75 -16.48
CA ASP A 45 30.31 7.68 -15.50
C ASP A 45 30.35 9.16 -15.94
N SER A 46 31.38 9.57 -16.69
CA SER A 46 31.57 10.98 -17.09
C SER A 46 30.55 11.50 -18.12
N THR A 47 29.92 10.63 -18.91
CA THR A 47 28.94 11.02 -19.94
C THR A 47 27.52 10.54 -19.64
N PHE A 48 27.34 9.78 -18.55
CA PHE A 48 26.06 9.14 -18.20
C PHE A 48 24.89 10.12 -18.17
N LEU A 49 25.04 11.26 -17.51
CA LEU A 49 23.95 12.23 -17.36
C LEU A 49 23.56 12.94 -18.67
N LEU A 50 24.53 13.20 -19.54
CA LEU A 50 24.27 13.80 -20.85
C LEU A 50 23.45 12.84 -21.71
N HIS A 51 23.90 11.58 -21.82
CA HIS A 51 23.17 10.56 -22.59
C HIS A 51 21.79 10.27 -21.98
N LEU A 52 21.66 10.27 -20.65
CA LEU A 52 20.36 10.07 -20.01
C LEU A 52 19.38 11.19 -20.37
N ARG A 53 19.83 12.44 -20.37
CA ARG A 53 19.01 13.59 -20.78
C ARG A 53 18.56 13.47 -22.23
N GLU A 54 19.47 13.08 -23.12
CA GLU A 54 19.16 12.84 -24.53
C GLU A 54 18.12 11.73 -24.71
N ILE A 55 18.23 10.63 -23.94
CA ILE A 55 17.25 9.54 -23.96
C ILE A 55 15.89 10.02 -23.43
N ILE A 56 15.85 10.74 -22.32
CA ILE A 56 14.60 11.30 -21.76
C ILE A 56 13.94 12.27 -22.75
N ALA A 57 14.71 13.14 -23.40
CA ALA A 57 14.21 14.07 -24.41
C ALA A 57 13.68 13.32 -25.64
N ARG A 58 14.39 12.30 -26.12
CA ARG A 58 13.98 11.46 -27.26
C ARG A 58 12.69 10.69 -26.99
N HIS A 59 12.54 10.15 -25.79
CA HIS A 59 11.42 9.28 -25.41
C HIS A 59 10.34 9.99 -24.59
N ARG A 60 10.32 11.31 -24.63
CA ARG A 60 9.46 12.18 -23.81
C ARG A 60 7.98 11.79 -23.85
N GLN A 61 7.44 11.55 -25.05
CA GLN A 61 6.03 11.18 -25.23
C GLN A 61 5.67 9.86 -24.54
N VAL A 62 6.59 8.89 -24.53
CA VAL A 62 6.38 7.61 -23.86
C VAL A 62 6.37 7.81 -22.34
N LEU A 63 7.36 8.52 -21.82
CA LEU A 63 7.51 8.81 -20.39
C LEU A 63 6.34 9.65 -19.85
N ASP A 64 5.89 10.65 -20.60
CA ASP A 64 4.76 11.51 -20.23
C ASP A 64 3.47 10.68 -20.14
N ARG A 65 3.18 9.78 -21.09
CA ARG A 65 2.00 8.89 -21.03
C ARG A 65 2.02 7.97 -19.81
N ILE A 66 3.17 7.38 -19.48
CA ILE A 66 3.31 6.52 -18.30
C ILE A 66 3.12 7.34 -17.02
N THR A 67 3.67 8.56 -16.99
CA THR A 67 3.56 9.47 -15.86
C THR A 67 2.13 9.98 -15.66
N GLU A 68 1.42 10.31 -16.73
CA GLU A 68 0.00 10.65 -16.70
C GLU A 68 -0.83 9.48 -16.14
N SER A 69 -0.51 8.26 -16.56
CA SER A 69 -1.13 7.05 -16.01
C SER A 69 -0.87 6.93 -14.51
N PHE A 70 0.38 7.13 -14.06
CA PHE A 70 0.75 7.16 -12.64
C PHE A 70 -0.02 8.22 -11.84
N LEU A 71 -0.10 9.45 -12.34
CA LEU A 71 -0.82 10.54 -11.67
C LEU A 71 -2.33 10.29 -11.66
N SER A 72 -2.87 9.56 -12.65
CA SER A 72 -4.29 9.21 -12.69
C SER A 72 -4.68 8.05 -11.77
N SER A 73 -3.72 7.19 -11.38
CA SER A 73 -3.95 6.04 -10.51
C SER A 73 -3.32 6.24 -9.12
N CYS A 74 -1.99 6.18 -9.02
CA CYS A 74 -1.26 6.17 -7.75
C CYS A 74 -1.42 7.45 -6.92
N GLN A 75 -1.59 8.61 -7.55
CA GLN A 75 -1.77 9.88 -6.84
C GLN A 75 -3.05 9.91 -5.99
N LYS A 76 -4.07 9.13 -6.35
CA LYS A 76 -5.37 9.12 -5.63
C LYS A 76 -5.22 8.66 -4.18
N TRP A 77 -4.34 7.71 -3.92
CA TRP A 77 -4.11 7.19 -2.56
C TRP A 77 -2.76 7.61 -1.97
N MET A 78 -1.81 8.13 -2.77
CA MET A 78 -0.58 8.78 -2.29
C MET A 78 -0.42 10.17 -2.91
N PRO A 79 -1.17 11.18 -2.43
CA PRO A 79 -1.26 12.52 -3.02
C PRO A 79 -0.04 13.40 -2.66
N ILE A 80 1.15 12.95 -3.06
CA ILE A 80 2.43 13.67 -2.86
C ILE A 80 3.05 14.17 -4.17
N PHE A 81 2.50 13.77 -5.32
CA PHE A 81 3.02 14.11 -6.64
C PHE A 81 2.15 15.16 -7.30
N TYR A 82 2.77 16.16 -7.92
CA TYR A 82 2.09 17.25 -8.61
C TYR A 82 2.71 17.42 -10.01
N PRO A 83 1.93 17.85 -11.03
CA PRO A 83 2.37 17.86 -12.43
C PRO A 83 3.56 18.77 -12.73
N GLU A 84 3.94 19.65 -11.81
CA GLU A 84 5.00 20.66 -11.92
C GLU A 84 6.40 20.07 -12.24
N ILE A 85 6.57 18.75 -12.19
CA ILE A 85 7.84 18.04 -12.43
C ILE A 85 8.21 18.02 -13.94
N VAL A 86 7.28 18.34 -14.85
CA VAL A 86 7.38 17.92 -16.26
C VAL A 86 7.69 19.07 -17.25
N ASP A 87 7.74 20.34 -16.84
CA ASP A 87 7.67 21.43 -17.82
C ASP A 87 8.94 21.69 -18.68
N GLN A 88 10.15 21.24 -18.31
CA GLN A 88 11.36 21.50 -19.12
C GLN A 88 12.42 20.37 -19.08
N PRO A 89 12.63 19.62 -20.19
CA PRO A 89 13.56 18.47 -20.23
C PRO A 89 15.04 18.89 -20.28
N ASP A 90 15.38 19.97 -20.98
CA ASP A 90 16.78 20.41 -21.17
C ASP A 90 17.42 20.95 -19.88
N ALA A 91 16.60 21.36 -18.91
CA ALA A 91 17.02 21.85 -17.60
C ALA A 91 16.69 20.87 -16.46
N MET A 92 16.29 19.63 -16.78
CA MET A 92 15.84 18.69 -15.75
C MET A 92 16.98 18.36 -14.78
N ALA A 93 16.71 18.63 -13.50
CA ALA A 93 17.61 18.31 -12.40
C ALA A 93 17.74 16.78 -12.23
N ARG A 94 18.83 16.31 -11.63
CA ARG A 94 19.10 14.86 -11.46
C ARG A 94 18.00 14.18 -10.65
N GLU A 95 17.51 14.88 -9.64
CA GLU A 95 16.47 14.45 -8.72
C GLU A 95 15.11 14.34 -9.41
N SER A 96 14.82 15.24 -10.36
CA SER A 96 13.61 15.19 -11.19
C SER A 96 13.65 14.03 -12.17
N MET A 97 14.82 13.74 -12.77
CA MET A 97 15.01 12.55 -13.62
C MET A 97 14.81 11.27 -12.79
N ALA A 98 15.39 11.19 -11.59
CA ALA A 98 15.21 10.05 -10.70
C ALA A 98 13.72 9.82 -10.36
N LEU A 99 12.99 10.90 -10.08
CA LEU A 99 11.57 10.85 -9.78
C LEU A 99 10.74 10.37 -10.99
N LEU A 100 10.97 10.96 -12.17
CA LEU A 100 10.29 10.57 -13.41
C LEU A 100 10.47 9.08 -13.71
N LEU A 101 11.71 8.60 -13.66
CA LEU A 101 12.03 7.19 -13.91
C LEU A 101 11.41 6.27 -12.86
N SER A 102 11.36 6.71 -11.59
CA SER A 102 10.73 5.96 -10.50
C SER A 102 9.21 5.84 -10.68
N MET A 103 8.54 6.92 -11.11
CA MET A 103 7.10 6.89 -11.47
C MET A 103 6.86 5.88 -12.60
N CYS A 104 7.69 5.96 -13.65
CA CYS A 104 7.59 5.06 -14.79
C CYS A 104 7.79 3.60 -14.36
N MET A 105 8.82 3.32 -13.56
CA MET A 105 9.14 1.99 -13.03
C MET A 105 7.99 1.37 -12.25
N VAL A 106 7.32 2.14 -11.38
CA VAL A 106 6.21 1.64 -10.56
C VAL A 106 5.02 1.24 -11.43
N MET A 107 4.80 1.91 -12.56
CA MET A 107 3.70 1.60 -13.49
C MET A 107 3.94 0.39 -14.39
N ARG A 108 5.18 -0.11 -14.49
CA ARG A 108 5.50 -1.25 -15.34
C ARG A 108 4.98 -2.58 -14.77
N PRO A 109 4.56 -3.53 -15.63
CA PRO A 109 4.24 -4.89 -15.21
C PRO A 109 5.50 -5.63 -14.73
N LEU A 110 5.33 -6.73 -14.00
CA LEU A 110 6.43 -7.58 -13.55
C LEU A 110 7.02 -8.42 -14.69
N VAL A 111 6.14 -8.91 -15.57
CA VAL A 111 6.52 -9.69 -16.74
C VAL A 111 5.99 -9.04 -18.01
N SER A 112 6.74 -9.19 -19.09
CA SER A 112 6.29 -8.88 -20.44
C SER A 112 5.38 -9.99 -20.98
N GLY A 113 4.77 -9.77 -22.15
CA GLY A 113 3.82 -10.70 -22.79
C GLY A 113 4.39 -12.09 -23.14
N ASN A 114 5.71 -12.29 -22.99
CA ASN A 114 6.40 -13.56 -23.18
C ASN A 114 6.75 -14.28 -21.85
N ASN A 115 6.14 -13.88 -20.73
CA ASN A 115 6.44 -14.36 -19.37
C ASN A 115 7.90 -14.12 -18.89
N GLN A 116 8.68 -13.30 -19.58
CA GLN A 116 10.00 -12.86 -19.11
C GLN A 116 9.89 -11.60 -18.24
N PRO A 117 10.85 -11.32 -17.35
CA PRO A 117 10.91 -10.06 -16.62
C PRO A 117 10.83 -8.85 -17.57
N ASP A 118 10.07 -7.81 -17.21
CA ASP A 118 9.99 -6.58 -17.99
C ASP A 118 11.33 -5.83 -17.93
N ALA A 119 12.14 -5.97 -18.99
CA ALA A 119 13.47 -5.37 -19.06
C ALA A 119 13.41 -3.85 -18.83
N LEU A 120 12.42 -3.16 -19.40
CA LEU A 120 12.25 -1.73 -19.22
C LEU A 120 12.12 -1.35 -17.74
N ARG A 121 11.29 -2.07 -16.97
CA ARG A 121 11.17 -1.89 -15.52
C ARG A 121 12.50 -2.03 -14.79
N GLU A 122 13.27 -3.06 -15.11
CA GLU A 122 14.58 -3.31 -14.48
C GLU A 122 15.56 -2.18 -14.76
N TYR A 123 15.67 -1.71 -16.00
CA TYR A 123 16.57 -0.60 -16.34
C TYR A 123 16.10 0.74 -15.75
N LEU A 124 14.79 1.00 -15.71
CA LEU A 124 14.24 2.17 -15.02
C LEU A 124 14.61 2.15 -13.53
N TYR A 125 14.50 0.99 -12.86
CA TYR A 125 14.93 0.81 -11.47
C TYR A 125 16.42 1.06 -11.29
N LEU A 126 17.28 0.43 -12.10
CA LEU A 126 18.73 0.55 -11.99
C LEU A 126 19.20 2.00 -12.17
N ILE A 127 18.66 2.71 -13.15
CA ILE A 127 19.02 4.09 -13.46
C ILE A 127 18.48 5.04 -12.39
N ALA A 128 17.21 4.89 -11.98
CA ALA A 128 16.65 5.69 -10.89
C ALA A 128 17.43 5.51 -9.58
N LYS A 129 17.80 4.27 -9.26
CA LYS A 129 18.61 3.93 -8.09
C LYS A 129 20.02 4.53 -8.21
N ARG A 130 20.66 4.46 -9.38
CA ARG A 130 21.95 5.11 -9.62
C ARG A 130 21.89 6.62 -9.39
N LEU A 131 20.83 7.29 -9.88
CA LEU A 131 20.63 8.72 -9.63
C LEU A 131 20.37 9.03 -8.15
N PHE A 132 19.60 8.19 -7.45
CA PHE A 132 19.31 8.37 -6.03
C PHE A 132 20.56 8.28 -5.14
N TRP A 133 21.49 7.39 -5.49
CA TRP A 133 22.76 7.21 -4.77
C TRP A 133 23.90 8.09 -5.29
N ASP A 134 23.63 9.00 -6.22
CA ASP A 134 24.65 9.91 -6.75
C ASP A 134 25.07 10.93 -5.67
N PRO A 135 26.38 11.05 -5.36
CA PRO A 135 26.85 11.93 -4.29
C PRO A 135 26.41 13.39 -4.42
N ALA A 136 26.27 13.92 -5.64
CA ALA A 136 25.86 15.30 -5.85
C ALA A 136 24.39 15.54 -5.48
N THR A 137 23.54 14.51 -5.60
CA THR A 137 22.14 14.57 -5.16
C THR A 137 22.01 14.43 -3.64
N ALA A 138 22.88 13.63 -3.03
CA ALA A 138 22.90 13.39 -1.59
C ALA A 138 23.39 14.62 -0.78
N GLU A 139 24.28 15.43 -1.34
CA GLU A 139 24.80 16.65 -0.70
C GLU A 139 23.72 17.71 -0.45
N LYS A 140 22.74 17.81 -1.37
CA LYS A 140 21.64 18.77 -1.26
C LYS A 140 20.29 18.07 -1.47
N PRO A 141 19.74 17.41 -0.44
CA PRO A 141 18.50 16.66 -0.56
C PRO A 141 17.33 17.55 -0.99
N THR A 142 16.59 17.10 -2.00
CA THR A 142 15.38 17.77 -2.48
C THR A 142 14.15 16.91 -2.22
N THR A 143 12.96 17.52 -2.21
CA THR A 143 11.70 16.79 -2.11
C THR A 143 11.50 15.83 -3.30
N ALA A 144 12.01 16.17 -4.48
CA ALA A 144 11.98 15.31 -5.66
C ALA A 144 12.81 14.02 -5.44
N LEU A 145 14.02 14.16 -4.86
CA LEU A 145 14.88 13.02 -4.54
C LEU A 145 14.25 12.12 -3.48
N MET A 146 13.67 12.71 -2.43
CA MET A 146 12.96 11.94 -1.38
C MET A 146 11.75 11.19 -1.93
N LYS A 147 10.97 11.82 -2.83
CA LYS A 147 9.85 11.19 -3.54
C LYS A 147 10.33 10.03 -4.42
N ALA A 148 11.45 10.20 -5.12
CA ALA A 148 12.05 9.14 -5.93
C ALA A 148 12.48 7.96 -5.05
N GLY A 149 13.23 8.22 -3.97
CA GLY A 149 13.66 7.21 -3.02
C GLY A 149 12.51 6.46 -2.36
N LEU A 150 11.40 7.16 -2.04
CA LEU A 150 10.18 6.52 -1.56
C LEU A 150 9.62 5.52 -2.59
N LEU A 151 9.48 5.92 -3.86
CA LEU A 151 9.00 5.01 -4.92
C LEU A 151 9.95 3.84 -5.19
N ILE A 152 11.26 4.06 -5.12
CA ILE A 152 12.29 3.02 -5.20
C ILE A 152 12.13 2.03 -4.04
N SER A 153 11.97 2.53 -2.82
CA SER A 153 11.79 1.70 -1.63
C SER A 153 10.50 0.86 -1.70
N VAL A 154 9.42 1.44 -2.23
CA VAL A 154 8.15 0.74 -2.46
C VAL A 154 8.30 -0.38 -3.49
N TYR A 155 9.02 -0.10 -4.57
CA TYR A 155 9.38 -1.12 -5.55
C TYR A 155 10.16 -2.25 -4.88
N GLU A 156 11.19 -1.93 -4.10
CA GLU A 156 12.02 -2.91 -3.39
C GLU A 156 11.19 -3.76 -2.42
N TYR A 157 10.28 -3.13 -1.65
CA TYR A 157 9.35 -3.84 -0.76
C TYR A 157 8.46 -4.83 -1.52
N GLY A 158 7.86 -4.37 -2.63
CA GLY A 158 7.02 -5.19 -3.50
C GLY A 158 7.76 -6.31 -4.22
N HIS A 159 9.10 -6.24 -4.28
CA HIS A 159 9.97 -7.29 -4.79
C HIS A 159 10.58 -8.19 -3.71
N GLY A 160 10.16 -8.02 -2.45
CA GLY A 160 10.71 -8.78 -1.33
C GLY A 160 12.14 -8.37 -0.92
N LEU A 161 12.69 -7.30 -1.49
CA LEU A 161 14.02 -6.75 -1.19
C LEU A 161 13.99 -5.88 0.08
N LEU A 162 13.55 -6.45 1.21
CA LEU A 162 13.24 -5.68 2.44
C LEU A 162 14.43 -4.89 2.99
N ASN A 163 15.63 -5.46 2.95
CA ASN A 163 16.84 -4.75 3.42
C ASN A 163 17.16 -3.56 2.52
N ALA A 164 17.03 -3.71 1.20
CA ALA A 164 17.25 -2.62 0.26
C ALA A 164 16.20 -1.52 0.46
N SER A 165 14.92 -1.91 0.54
CA SER A 165 13.80 -1.02 0.83
C SER A 165 14.04 -0.22 2.11
N PHE A 166 14.45 -0.89 3.19
CA PHE A 166 14.76 -0.26 4.47
C PHE A 166 15.92 0.74 4.38
N ILE A 167 17.02 0.38 3.69
CA ILE A 167 18.19 1.26 3.53
C ILE A 167 17.82 2.50 2.70
N THR A 168 17.16 2.31 1.56
CA THR A 168 16.69 3.40 0.70
C THR A 168 15.80 4.35 1.50
N LEU A 169 14.84 3.81 2.27
CA LEU A 169 13.94 4.63 3.07
C LEU A 169 14.62 5.31 4.25
N SER A 170 15.60 4.67 4.88
CA SER A 170 16.38 5.26 5.96
C SER A 170 17.11 6.51 5.49
N VAL A 171 17.65 6.47 4.26
CA VAL A 171 18.25 7.66 3.64
C VAL A 171 17.20 8.74 3.38
N CYS A 172 16.02 8.41 2.86
CA CYS A 172 14.93 9.40 2.73
C CYS A 172 14.53 10.01 4.08
N SER A 173 14.46 9.20 5.14
CA SER A 173 14.15 9.64 6.51
C SER A 173 15.22 10.60 7.04
N SER A 174 16.52 10.28 6.83
CA SER A 174 17.62 11.19 7.18
C SER A 174 17.61 12.47 6.36
N MET A 175 17.35 12.41 5.06
CA MET A 175 17.20 13.59 4.19
C MET A 175 16.09 14.50 4.70
N ALA A 176 14.91 13.93 5.00
CA ALA A 176 13.77 14.65 5.53
C ALA A 176 14.09 15.35 6.86
N GLN A 177 14.85 14.69 7.75
CA GLN A 177 15.29 15.28 9.01
C GLN A 177 16.24 16.46 8.81
N VAL A 178 17.25 16.31 7.93
CA VAL A 178 18.24 17.35 7.63
C VAL A 178 17.57 18.57 6.99
N THR A 179 16.60 18.36 6.09
CA THR A 179 15.87 19.45 5.43
C THR A 179 14.72 20.01 6.27
N LYS A 180 14.46 19.46 7.46
CA LYS A 180 13.29 19.79 8.31
C LYS A 180 11.98 19.71 7.53
N LEU A 181 11.83 18.66 6.73
CA LEU A 181 10.66 18.42 5.90
C LEU A 181 9.38 18.47 6.74
N GLY A 182 8.40 19.26 6.31
CA GLY A 182 7.14 19.46 7.04
C GLY A 182 7.22 20.50 8.16
N GLY A 183 8.35 21.22 8.29
CA GLY A 183 8.54 22.32 9.25
C GLY A 183 8.82 21.87 10.69
N ILE A 184 9.06 20.57 10.93
CA ILE A 184 9.02 20.03 12.29
C ILE A 184 10.43 19.91 12.89
N VAL A 185 10.65 20.73 13.92
CA VAL A 185 11.69 20.59 14.96
C VAL A 185 11.15 19.83 16.19
N HIS A 186 9.94 19.27 16.14
CA HIS A 186 9.34 18.59 17.29
C HIS A 186 9.22 17.08 17.12
N GLU A 187 9.47 16.40 18.23
CA GLU A 187 9.45 14.96 18.37
C GLU A 187 8.06 14.35 18.09
N CYS A 188 7.00 15.17 17.97
CA CYS A 188 5.61 14.77 17.76
C CYS A 188 5.01 15.29 16.43
N PRO A 189 4.78 14.42 15.41
CA PRO A 189 4.20 14.84 14.14
C PRO A 189 2.67 15.00 14.21
N ILE A 190 2.14 16.10 13.67
CA ILE A 190 0.70 16.35 13.53
C ILE A 190 0.15 15.50 12.36
N LEU A 191 -1.07 14.99 12.50
CA LEU A 191 -1.77 14.30 11.40
C LEU A 191 -1.93 15.22 10.18
N PRO A 192 -1.83 14.69 8.95
CA PRO A 192 -2.07 15.49 7.77
C PRO A 192 -3.55 15.89 7.74
N PRO A 193 -3.90 17.15 7.44
CA PRO A 193 -5.30 17.57 7.42
C PRO A 193 -6.07 16.89 6.27
N PHE A 194 -7.40 16.94 6.35
CA PHE A 194 -8.25 16.39 5.29
C PHE A 194 -8.08 17.17 3.99
N GLY A 195 -8.03 16.47 2.86
CA GLY A 195 -8.10 17.06 1.53
C GLY A 195 -6.77 17.44 0.90
N THR A 196 -6.90 18.14 -0.24
CA THR A 196 -5.77 18.69 -1.01
C THR A 196 -5.50 20.13 -0.59
N HIS A 197 -4.73 20.27 0.48
CA HIS A 197 -4.21 21.56 0.93
C HIS A 197 -3.01 22.03 0.09
N PRO A 198 -2.63 23.33 0.14
CA PRO A 198 -1.61 23.93 -0.72
C PRO A 198 -0.22 23.26 -0.64
N ILE A 199 0.63 23.57 -1.63
CA ILE A 199 1.99 23.03 -1.85
C ILE A 199 2.85 22.91 -0.57
N LYS A 200 2.67 23.80 0.42
CA LYS A 200 3.41 23.77 1.70
C LYS A 200 3.08 22.55 2.58
N GLU A 201 1.94 21.90 2.39
CA GLU A 201 1.53 20.70 3.13
C GLU A 201 1.92 19.40 2.41
N ASN A 202 2.48 19.49 1.20
CA ASN A 202 3.07 18.34 0.50
C ASN A 202 4.23 17.73 1.27
N ASP A 203 4.97 18.56 2.00
CA ASP A 203 6.10 18.11 2.81
C ASP A 203 5.63 17.27 4.00
N LEU A 204 4.51 17.64 4.62
CA LEU A 204 3.89 16.85 5.69
C LEU A 204 3.37 15.51 5.14
N LYS A 205 2.74 15.52 3.96
CA LYS A 205 2.29 14.27 3.31
C LYS A 205 3.45 13.38 2.89
N LEU A 206 4.55 13.95 2.40
CA LEU A 206 5.76 13.21 2.08
C LEU A 206 6.39 12.60 3.34
N TRP A 207 6.47 13.36 4.44
CA TRP A 207 6.91 12.86 5.73
C TRP A 207 6.08 11.67 6.20
N TRP A 208 4.75 11.80 6.18
CA TRP A 208 3.85 10.70 6.55
C TRP A 208 3.98 9.50 5.61
N SER A 209 4.19 9.73 4.31
CA SER A 209 4.41 8.63 3.36
C SER A 209 5.69 7.83 3.69
N ILE A 210 6.76 8.52 4.08
CA ILE A 210 8.00 7.90 4.58
C ILE A 210 7.70 7.09 5.84
N LYS A 211 6.96 7.66 6.81
CA LYS A 211 6.65 6.99 8.08
C LYS A 211 5.73 5.78 7.94
N ILE A 212 4.68 5.89 7.13
CA ILE A 212 3.80 4.76 6.81
C ILE A 212 4.63 3.63 6.20
N HIS A 213 5.52 3.94 5.24
CA HIS A 213 6.35 2.91 4.62
C HIS A 213 7.36 2.27 5.58
N GLU A 214 7.96 3.07 6.47
CA GLU A 214 8.92 2.61 7.49
C GLU A 214 8.26 1.60 8.44
N ILE A 215 7.03 1.90 8.89
CA ILE A 215 6.22 1.01 9.73
C ILE A 215 5.86 -0.28 8.99
N MET A 216 5.48 -0.20 7.72
CA MET A 216 5.13 -1.39 6.93
C MET A 216 6.33 -2.29 6.61
N ILE A 217 7.52 -1.72 6.38
CA ILE A 217 8.77 -2.48 6.27
C ILE A 217 9.08 -3.14 7.61
N SER A 218 9.00 -2.40 8.71
CA SER A 218 9.25 -2.89 10.06
C SER A 218 8.34 -4.06 10.41
N LEU A 219 7.05 -3.96 10.09
CA LEU A 219 6.06 -5.02 10.32
C LEU A 219 6.52 -6.35 9.69
N LYS A 220 6.91 -6.30 8.42
CA LYS A 220 7.27 -7.50 7.65
C LYS A 220 8.67 -8.03 7.95
N SER A 221 9.64 -7.15 8.19
CA SER A 221 11.05 -7.51 8.41
C SER A 221 11.39 -7.81 9.87
N GLY A 222 10.54 -7.37 10.81
CA GLY A 222 10.84 -7.40 12.24
C GLY A 222 11.86 -6.36 12.70
N LEU A 223 12.37 -5.51 11.80
CA LEU A 223 13.34 -4.46 12.15
C LEU A 223 12.71 -3.46 13.12
N SER A 224 13.46 -3.09 14.16
CA SER A 224 13.04 -2.04 15.07
C SER A 224 13.14 -0.69 14.39
N ILE A 225 12.07 0.09 14.48
CA ILE A 225 12.02 1.48 13.99
C ILE A 225 11.78 2.40 15.16
N ARG A 226 12.13 3.68 14.98
CA ARG A 226 11.87 4.69 16.01
C ARG A 226 10.35 4.85 16.16
N PRO A 227 9.79 4.66 17.37
CA PRO A 227 8.36 4.85 17.61
C PRO A 227 7.91 6.25 17.24
N LEU A 228 6.66 6.38 16.82
CA LEU A 228 6.03 7.67 16.66
C LEU A 228 5.67 8.20 18.05
N ILE A 229 6.14 9.41 18.38
CA ILE A 229 5.75 10.07 19.63
C ILE A 229 4.50 10.88 19.29
N ILE A 230 3.31 10.37 19.58
CA ILE A 230 2.05 11.03 19.26
C ILE A 230 1.16 11.02 20.50
N ASP A 231 0.33 12.05 20.64
CA ASP A 231 -0.70 12.09 21.67
C ASP A 231 -1.76 11.01 21.40
N GLU A 232 -1.69 9.92 22.17
CA GLU A 232 -2.64 8.80 22.08
C GLU A 232 -4.09 9.24 22.29
N SER A 233 -4.33 10.30 23.08
CA SER A 233 -5.69 10.75 23.39
C SER A 233 -6.45 11.24 22.15
N GLU A 234 -5.76 11.91 21.22
CA GLU A 234 -6.34 12.39 19.95
C GLU A 234 -6.63 11.23 18.98
N ILE A 235 -5.79 10.19 19.00
CA ILE A 235 -5.90 9.02 18.11
C ILE A 235 -6.97 8.05 18.59
N MET A 236 -7.16 7.93 19.91
CA MET A 236 -8.18 7.06 20.49
C MET A 236 -9.59 7.67 20.46
N ASP A 237 -9.72 8.98 20.23
CA ASP A 237 -11.01 9.63 20.05
C ASP A 237 -11.57 9.40 18.64
N ASN A 238 -12.22 8.25 18.44
CA ASN A 238 -12.92 7.93 17.19
C ASN A 238 -14.27 8.65 17.05
N HIS A 239 -14.82 9.21 18.13
CA HIS A 239 -16.06 9.98 18.07
C HIS A 239 -15.84 11.30 17.36
N ARG A 240 -14.74 12.00 17.68
CA ARG A 240 -14.31 13.20 16.97
C ARG A 240 -14.04 12.92 15.50
N LEU A 241 -13.30 11.85 15.18
CA LEU A 241 -13.07 11.45 13.79
C LEU A 241 -14.40 11.27 13.02
N LYS A 242 -15.38 10.58 13.63
CA LYS A 242 -16.69 10.39 12.99
C LYS A 242 -17.40 11.72 12.75
N ALA A 243 -17.37 12.64 13.72
CA ALA A 243 -17.94 13.98 13.55
C ALA A 243 -17.24 14.78 12.43
N ASP A 244 -15.92 14.70 12.36
CA ASP A 244 -15.13 15.38 11.33
C ASP A 244 -15.43 14.81 9.93
N ILE A 245 -15.60 13.48 9.80
CA ILE A 245 -16.01 12.81 8.56
C ILE A 245 -17.42 13.26 8.12
N GLU A 246 -18.37 13.32 9.05
CA GLU A 246 -19.73 13.80 8.77
C GLU A 246 -19.71 15.25 8.27
N TYR A 247 -18.86 16.09 8.85
CA TYR A 247 -18.67 17.47 8.43
C TYR A 247 -18.14 17.57 6.99
N VAL A 248 -17.22 16.69 6.58
CA VAL A 248 -16.63 16.71 5.22
C VAL A 248 -17.33 15.81 4.20
N LYS A 249 -18.50 15.25 4.52
CA LYS A 249 -19.30 14.45 3.57
C LYS A 249 -19.54 15.13 2.21
N PRO A 250 -19.85 16.45 2.13
CA PRO A 250 -20.02 17.10 0.83
C PRO A 250 -18.78 17.02 -0.07
N GLN A 251 -17.58 17.09 0.53
CA GLN A 251 -16.32 16.97 -0.18
C GLN A 251 -16.07 15.54 -0.65
N LEU A 252 -16.48 14.53 0.12
CA LEU A 252 -16.37 13.12 -0.27
C LEU A 252 -17.18 12.77 -1.52
N ILE A 253 -18.28 13.50 -1.77
CA ILE A 253 -19.07 13.35 -3.00
C ILE A 253 -18.27 13.86 -4.22
N LEU A 254 -17.50 14.94 -4.04
CA LEU A 254 -16.70 15.55 -5.10
C LEU A 254 -15.39 14.80 -5.35
N ASP A 255 -14.73 14.41 -4.27
CA ASP A 255 -13.51 13.62 -4.27
C ASP A 255 -13.59 12.55 -3.18
N GLN A 256 -13.81 11.32 -3.64
CA GLN A 256 -13.86 10.15 -2.77
C GLN A 256 -12.57 9.95 -1.97
N HIS A 257 -11.43 10.47 -2.42
CA HIS A 257 -10.14 10.28 -1.77
C HIS A 257 -9.76 11.41 -0.81
N TYR A 258 -10.68 12.38 -0.59
CA TYR A 258 -10.41 13.59 0.18
C TYR A 258 -9.83 13.31 1.57
N ILE A 259 -10.31 12.27 2.27
CA ILE A 259 -9.83 11.91 3.61
C ILE A 259 -8.82 10.76 3.63
N SER A 260 -8.57 10.08 2.51
CA SER A 260 -7.90 8.77 2.48
C SER A 260 -6.51 8.83 3.07
N PHE A 261 -5.73 9.87 2.74
CA PHE A 261 -4.37 10.00 3.25
C PHE A 261 -4.31 10.31 4.76
N HIS A 262 -5.27 11.08 5.28
CA HIS A 262 -5.40 11.26 6.73
C HIS A 262 -5.69 9.94 7.42
N LEU A 263 -6.62 9.16 6.89
CA LEU A 263 -6.97 7.86 7.44
C LEU A 263 -5.79 6.88 7.38
N GLN A 264 -4.98 6.91 6.32
CA GLN A 264 -3.75 6.10 6.22
C GLN A 264 -2.72 6.49 7.30
N ALA A 265 -2.50 7.79 7.51
CA ALA A 265 -1.61 8.26 8.58
C ALA A 265 -2.11 7.80 9.95
N ARG A 266 -3.41 7.97 10.24
CA ARG A 266 -4.03 7.51 11.49
C ARG A 266 -3.95 5.99 11.66
N ALA A 267 -4.15 5.22 10.58
CA ALA A 267 -3.98 3.77 10.58
C ALA A 267 -2.55 3.34 10.91
N ALA A 268 -1.54 4.04 10.39
CA ALA A 268 -0.14 3.76 10.71
C ALA A 268 0.19 4.03 12.17
N ILE A 269 -0.43 5.02 12.80
CA ILE A 269 -0.28 5.26 14.25
C ILE A 269 -0.87 4.09 15.05
N TRP A 270 -2.06 3.62 14.69
CA TRP A 270 -2.63 2.41 15.32
C TRP A 270 -1.70 1.20 15.20
N LEU A 271 -1.08 1.02 14.04
CA LEU A 271 -0.10 -0.05 13.83
C LEU A 271 1.14 0.15 14.71
N ASP A 272 1.67 1.37 14.84
CA ASP A 272 2.80 1.67 15.72
C ASP A 272 2.48 1.37 17.20
N LEU A 273 1.28 1.76 17.67
CA LEU A 273 0.81 1.44 19.02
C LEU A 273 0.75 -0.07 19.27
N VAL A 274 0.18 -0.83 18.32
CA VAL A 274 0.16 -2.30 18.42
C VAL A 274 1.57 -2.86 18.42
N LEU A 275 2.44 -2.42 17.52
CA LEU A 275 3.83 -2.90 17.47
C LEU A 275 4.58 -2.59 18.77
N GLY A 276 4.35 -1.42 19.37
CA GLY A 276 4.88 -1.06 20.68
C GLY A 276 4.40 -2.02 21.78
N LEU A 277 3.12 -2.37 21.80
CA LEU A 277 2.56 -3.34 22.76
C LEU A 277 3.10 -4.76 22.56
N VAL A 278 3.17 -5.22 21.31
CA VAL A 278 3.55 -6.59 20.96
C VAL A 278 5.07 -6.81 21.10
N ARG A 279 5.88 -5.79 20.83
CA ARG A 279 7.36 -5.87 20.88
C ARG A 279 7.97 -5.46 22.21
N SER A 280 7.22 -4.78 23.10
CA SER A 280 7.70 -4.37 24.43
C SER A 280 6.97 -5.12 25.55
N PRO A 281 7.41 -6.36 25.89
CA PRO A 281 6.69 -7.22 26.81
C PRO A 281 6.85 -6.92 28.30
N VAL A 282 7.66 -5.94 28.69
CA VAL A 282 7.97 -5.72 30.12
C VAL A 282 6.87 -4.93 30.86
N ILE A 283 5.97 -4.25 30.15
CA ILE A 283 5.02 -3.30 30.77
C ILE A 283 3.54 -3.77 30.68
N THR A 284 3.21 -4.73 29.81
CA THR A 284 1.86 -4.81 29.24
C THR A 284 0.95 -5.99 29.63
N THR A 285 1.32 -6.99 30.46
CA THR A 285 0.31 -8.03 30.82
C THR A 285 0.45 -8.76 32.16
N SER A 286 1.61 -8.72 32.82
CA SER A 286 1.73 -9.16 34.23
C SER A 286 1.20 -8.12 35.22
N THR A 287 0.98 -6.90 34.75
CA THR A 287 0.38 -5.79 35.49
C THR A 287 -1.05 -5.54 35.00
N SER A 288 -1.94 -5.15 35.91
CA SER A 288 -3.30 -4.71 35.57
C SER A 288 -3.29 -3.58 34.53
N THR A 289 -2.33 -2.66 34.64
CA THR A 289 -2.10 -1.53 33.71
C THR A 289 -1.93 -1.99 32.27
N GLY A 290 -1.18 -3.06 32.06
CA GLY A 290 -0.92 -3.56 30.74
C GLY A 290 -2.14 -4.17 30.05
N ARG A 291 -2.93 -4.98 30.79
CA ARG A 291 -4.19 -5.55 30.29
C ARG A 291 -5.18 -4.45 29.91
N LEU A 292 -5.30 -3.41 30.74
CA LEU A 292 -6.12 -2.24 30.43
C LEU A 292 -5.66 -1.55 29.15
N ARG A 293 -4.35 -1.44 28.94
CA ARG A 293 -3.79 -0.85 27.71
C ARG A 293 -4.09 -1.69 26.47
N PHE A 294 -3.96 -3.01 26.55
CA PHE A 294 -4.35 -3.91 25.46
C PHE A 294 -5.84 -3.73 25.11
N GLN A 295 -6.71 -3.75 26.11
CA GLN A 295 -8.16 -3.59 25.92
C GLN A 295 -8.51 -2.23 25.30
N ALA A 296 -7.85 -1.15 25.76
CA ALA A 296 -8.09 0.18 25.23
C ALA A 296 -7.66 0.30 23.76
N VAL A 297 -6.50 -0.28 23.40
CA VAL A 297 -6.03 -0.30 22.01
C VAL A 297 -6.92 -1.18 21.13
N ASP A 298 -7.32 -2.36 21.60
CA ASP A 298 -8.22 -3.27 20.89
C ASP A 298 -9.57 -2.61 20.58
N GLN A 299 -10.22 -2.04 21.61
CA GLN A 299 -11.51 -1.35 21.45
C GLN A 299 -11.40 -0.13 20.53
N GLY A 300 -10.36 0.69 20.68
CA GLY A 300 -10.16 1.86 19.85
C GLY A 300 -9.87 1.50 18.39
N LEU A 301 -9.08 0.45 18.15
CA LEU A 301 -8.80 -0.05 16.80
C LEU A 301 -10.05 -0.65 16.13
N LEU A 302 -10.86 -1.41 16.88
CA LEU A 302 -12.14 -1.94 16.38
C LEU A 302 -13.12 -0.83 16.00
N GLN A 303 -13.23 0.21 16.84
CA GLN A 303 -14.05 1.39 16.51
C GLN A 303 -13.53 2.11 15.27
N PHE A 304 -12.21 2.26 15.13
CA PHE A 304 -11.61 2.86 13.95
C PHE A 304 -11.89 2.03 12.68
N LEU A 305 -11.72 0.70 12.74
CA LEU A 305 -12.07 -0.21 11.65
C LEU A 305 -13.56 -0.11 11.29
N SER A 306 -14.45 0.01 12.27
CA SER A 306 -15.88 0.24 12.02
C SER A 306 -16.15 1.54 11.25
N VAL A 307 -15.43 2.63 11.57
CA VAL A 307 -15.50 3.88 10.81
C VAL A 307 -15.01 3.67 9.37
N LEU A 308 -13.88 2.99 9.18
CA LEU A 308 -13.32 2.72 7.85
C LEU A 308 -14.26 1.86 6.99
N PHE A 309 -14.81 0.78 7.54
CA PHE A 309 -15.77 -0.07 6.84
C PHE A 309 -17.05 0.67 6.48
N GLY A 310 -17.49 1.62 7.32
CA GLY A 310 -18.62 2.51 7.01
C GLY A 310 -18.39 3.43 5.81
N LEU A 311 -17.13 3.69 5.42
CA LEU A 311 -16.76 4.49 4.24
C LEU A 311 -16.64 3.66 2.95
N GLY A 312 -16.45 2.33 3.08
CA GLY A 312 -16.28 1.40 1.97
C GLY A 312 -14.83 1.19 1.51
N MET A 313 -14.58 -0.01 0.95
CA MET A 313 -13.24 -0.49 0.56
C MET A 313 -12.56 0.37 -0.51
N GLY A 314 -13.30 1.00 -1.42
CA GLY A 314 -12.71 1.81 -2.49
C GLY A 314 -12.13 3.15 -2.04
N VAL A 315 -12.64 3.71 -0.95
CA VAL A 315 -12.25 5.04 -0.47
C VAL A 315 -10.95 4.99 0.34
N CYS A 316 -10.77 3.96 1.17
CA CYS A 316 -9.71 3.92 2.18
C CYS A 316 -9.00 2.56 2.26
N CYS A 317 -8.83 1.90 1.12
CA CYS A 317 -8.34 0.53 1.03
C CYS A 317 -6.97 0.32 1.71
N GLU A 318 -6.06 1.29 1.60
CA GLU A 318 -4.75 1.26 2.27
C GLU A 318 -4.89 1.45 3.79
N ALA A 319 -5.76 2.35 4.24
CA ALA A 319 -5.98 2.56 5.68
C ALA A 319 -6.58 1.31 6.32
N ILE A 320 -7.58 0.70 5.65
CA ILE A 320 -8.15 -0.60 6.06
C ILE A 320 -7.05 -1.66 6.11
N SER A 321 -6.20 -1.73 5.08
CA SER A 321 -5.10 -2.71 5.03
C SER A 321 -4.13 -2.55 6.20
N ILE A 322 -3.71 -1.32 6.51
CA ILE A 322 -2.78 -1.02 7.62
C ILE A 322 -3.45 -1.35 8.97
N SER A 323 -4.70 -0.94 9.17
CA SER A 323 -5.45 -1.21 10.41
C SER A 323 -5.74 -2.69 10.63
N LEU A 324 -6.03 -3.44 9.58
CA LEU A 324 -6.22 -4.89 9.67
C LEU A 324 -4.92 -5.62 9.98
N ASN A 325 -3.78 -5.17 9.43
CA ASN A 325 -2.47 -5.66 9.87
C ASN A 325 -2.29 -5.41 11.37
N ALA A 326 -2.57 -4.20 11.86
CA ALA A 326 -2.49 -3.89 13.29
C ALA A 326 -3.38 -4.84 14.12
N PHE A 327 -4.63 -5.02 13.71
CA PHE A 327 -5.58 -5.87 14.42
C PHE A 327 -5.13 -7.34 14.50
N VAL A 328 -4.71 -7.89 13.36
CA VAL A 328 -4.23 -9.27 13.28
C VAL A 328 -2.98 -9.46 14.15
N HIS A 329 -2.02 -8.54 14.10
CA HIS A 329 -0.80 -8.63 14.91
C HIS A 329 -1.08 -8.51 16.41
N LEU A 330 -2.01 -7.64 16.82
CA LEU A 330 -2.43 -7.51 18.23
C LEU A 330 -2.97 -8.84 18.77
N HIS A 331 -3.93 -9.45 18.06
CA HIS A 331 -4.54 -10.71 18.49
C HIS A 331 -3.60 -11.91 18.35
N GLN A 332 -2.71 -11.93 17.34
CA GLN A 332 -1.70 -12.98 17.19
C GLN A 332 -0.73 -13.02 18.36
N SER A 333 -0.33 -11.87 18.90
CA SER A 333 0.54 -11.81 20.09
C SER A 333 -0.06 -12.52 21.31
N ARG A 334 -1.40 -12.56 21.38
CA ARG A 334 -2.18 -13.25 22.43
C ARG A 334 -2.29 -14.75 22.19
N ILE A 335 -2.32 -15.19 20.92
CA ILE A 335 -2.49 -16.59 20.52
C ILE A 335 -1.17 -17.38 20.53
N GLN A 336 -0.05 -16.76 20.14
CA GLN A 336 1.21 -17.49 19.92
C GLN A 336 1.72 -18.19 21.20
N PRO A 337 2.16 -19.46 21.14
CA PRO A 337 2.73 -20.17 22.30
C PRO A 337 4.07 -19.60 22.76
N SER A 338 4.84 -19.04 21.82
CA SER A 338 6.10 -18.32 22.03
C SER A 338 5.89 -16.89 22.54
N SER A 339 4.64 -16.50 22.81
CA SER A 339 4.33 -15.25 23.45
C SER A 339 5.06 -15.22 24.81
N PRO A 340 5.83 -14.17 25.12
CA PRO A 340 6.54 -14.05 26.40
C PRO A 340 5.57 -13.88 27.61
N PHE A 341 4.27 -14.10 27.40
CA PHE A 341 3.17 -13.77 28.29
C PHE A 341 2.26 -14.97 28.57
N ILE A 342 1.59 -14.96 29.72
CA ILE A 342 0.60 -15.98 30.11
C ILE A 342 -0.81 -15.41 29.90
N PHE A 343 -1.42 -15.76 28.78
CA PHE A 343 -2.85 -15.53 28.53
C PHE A 343 -3.66 -16.78 28.90
N THR A 344 -4.87 -16.60 29.43
CA THR A 344 -5.75 -17.76 29.67
C THR A 344 -6.20 -18.39 28.35
N GLU A 345 -6.70 -19.62 28.40
CA GLU A 345 -7.24 -20.27 27.21
C GLU A 345 -8.46 -19.53 26.66
N GLN A 346 -9.31 -18.98 27.53
CA GLN A 346 -10.45 -18.15 27.15
C GLN A 346 -10.00 -16.89 26.40
N GLU A 347 -8.95 -16.24 26.91
CA GLU A 347 -8.37 -15.05 26.31
C GLU A 347 -7.79 -15.33 24.90
N ARG A 348 -7.17 -16.49 24.72
CA ARG A 348 -6.72 -16.95 23.40
C ARG A 348 -7.89 -17.22 22.47
N LEU A 349 -8.95 -17.85 22.97
CA LEU A 349 -10.16 -18.16 22.22
C LEU A 349 -10.90 -16.89 21.76
N GLU A 350 -10.96 -15.86 22.60
CA GLU A 350 -11.51 -14.55 22.24
C GLU A 350 -10.75 -13.91 21.07
N SER A 351 -9.42 -13.85 21.16
CA SER A 351 -8.59 -13.31 20.07
C SER A 351 -8.74 -14.11 18.78
N PHE A 352 -8.88 -15.42 18.90
CA PHE A 352 -9.13 -16.30 17.76
C PHE A 352 -10.47 -16.00 17.08
N LYS A 353 -11.56 -15.95 17.86
CA LYS A 353 -12.91 -15.58 17.38
C LYS A 353 -12.95 -14.16 16.79
N ALA A 354 -12.15 -13.24 17.32
CA ALA A 354 -12.04 -11.87 16.80
C ALA A 354 -11.41 -11.83 15.40
N ILE A 355 -10.28 -12.53 15.19
CA ILE A 355 -9.66 -12.68 13.86
C ILE A 355 -10.65 -13.35 12.89
N GLU A 356 -11.33 -14.40 13.33
CA GLU A 356 -12.32 -15.12 12.53
C GLU A 356 -13.48 -14.22 12.06
N THR A 357 -14.01 -13.40 12.97
CA THR A 357 -15.08 -12.46 12.67
C THR A 357 -14.60 -11.43 11.64
N MET A 358 -13.40 -10.89 11.83
CA MET A 358 -12.82 -9.92 10.91
C MET A 358 -12.60 -10.50 9.51
N LEU A 359 -12.16 -11.76 9.42
CA LEU A 359 -12.02 -12.47 8.15
C LEU A 359 -13.34 -12.58 7.38
N ARG A 360 -14.45 -12.88 8.08
CA ARG A 360 -15.78 -12.94 7.46
C ARG A 360 -16.23 -11.57 6.97
N VAL A 361 -16.07 -10.54 7.80
CA VAL A 361 -16.38 -9.15 7.43
C VAL A 361 -15.64 -8.78 6.14
N ILE A 362 -14.33 -9.01 6.09
CA ILE A 362 -13.50 -8.71 4.92
C ILE A 362 -13.98 -9.46 3.67
N SER A 363 -14.35 -10.74 3.80
CA SER A 363 -14.84 -11.51 2.66
C SER A 363 -16.19 -11.04 2.16
N ASP A 364 -17.14 -10.76 3.06
CA ASP A 364 -18.45 -10.22 2.66
C ASP A 364 -18.27 -8.87 1.95
N PHE A 365 -17.33 -8.04 2.43
CA PHE A 365 -16.94 -6.80 1.74
C PHE A 365 -16.31 -7.03 0.35
N PHE A 366 -15.49 -8.07 0.18
CA PHE A 366 -14.92 -8.41 -1.13
C PHE A 366 -15.95 -8.96 -2.12
N GLU A 367 -16.97 -9.67 -1.63
CA GLU A 367 -18.08 -10.13 -2.47
C GLU A 367 -18.93 -8.96 -2.96
N ASP A 368 -19.29 -8.04 -2.07
CA ASP A 368 -20.00 -6.81 -2.46
C ASP A 368 -19.19 -6.03 -3.49
N PHE A 369 -17.87 -5.97 -3.34
CA PHE A 369 -16.98 -5.35 -4.31
C PHE A 369 -16.97 -6.09 -5.66
N ALA A 370 -16.89 -7.42 -5.65
CA ALA A 370 -16.89 -8.24 -6.86
C ALA A 370 -18.23 -8.17 -7.61
N LEU A 371 -19.35 -8.16 -6.88
CA LEU A 371 -20.71 -8.00 -7.44
C LEU A 371 -20.88 -6.63 -8.10
N GLN A 372 -20.26 -5.59 -7.54
CA GLN A 372 -20.26 -4.24 -8.13
C GLN A 372 -19.34 -4.12 -9.35
N ASN A 373 -18.43 -5.08 -9.57
CA ASN A 373 -17.44 -5.08 -10.67
C ASN A 373 -17.42 -6.45 -11.40
N PRO A 374 -18.51 -6.82 -12.10
CA PRO A 374 -18.70 -8.14 -12.71
C PRO A 374 -17.73 -8.45 -13.87
N ASP A 375 -17.00 -7.47 -14.39
CA ASP A 375 -15.98 -7.63 -15.44
C ASP A 375 -14.67 -8.26 -14.92
N LEU A 376 -14.57 -8.55 -13.62
CA LEU A 376 -13.49 -9.36 -13.03
C LEU A 376 -13.70 -10.84 -13.37
N ASP A 377 -13.64 -11.20 -14.65
CA ASP A 377 -13.90 -12.57 -15.11
C ASP A 377 -12.79 -13.54 -14.64
N ILE A 378 -13.22 -14.68 -14.10
CA ILE A 378 -12.46 -15.61 -13.23
C ILE A 378 -11.85 -16.77 -14.05
N ASN A 379 -12.00 -16.78 -15.38
CA ASN A 379 -11.50 -17.87 -16.22
C ASN A 379 -10.20 -17.49 -16.96
N GLU A 380 -9.08 -18.07 -16.53
CA GLU A 380 -7.76 -18.01 -17.21
C GLU A 380 -7.71 -18.64 -18.63
N ASN A 381 -8.84 -18.95 -19.26
CA ASN A 381 -8.87 -19.66 -20.55
C ASN A 381 -9.54 -18.93 -21.73
N SER A 382 -10.06 -17.72 -21.56
CA SER A 382 -10.51 -16.92 -22.71
C SER A 382 -9.44 -15.94 -23.16
N LYS A 383 -8.82 -16.25 -24.31
CA LYS A 383 -8.18 -15.25 -25.18
C LYS A 383 -9.24 -14.27 -25.69
N SER A 384 -9.77 -13.40 -24.84
CA SER A 384 -10.65 -12.31 -25.22
C SER A 384 -9.92 -11.00 -25.06
N ASN A 385 -9.68 -10.31 -26.18
CA ASN A 385 -9.04 -8.99 -26.31
C ASN A 385 -9.89 -7.84 -25.75
N HIS A 386 -10.62 -8.05 -24.65
CA HIS A 386 -11.39 -7.03 -23.96
C HIS A 386 -10.99 -7.00 -22.48
N GLU A 387 -9.91 -6.29 -22.19
CA GLU A 387 -9.54 -5.91 -20.83
C GLU A 387 -10.38 -4.69 -20.39
N THR A 388 -11.47 -4.93 -19.66
CA THR A 388 -12.34 -3.90 -19.08
C THR A 388 -12.08 -3.68 -17.59
N ASN A 389 -12.01 -2.40 -17.20
CA ASN A 389 -12.23 -1.80 -15.87
C ASN A 389 -11.70 -2.50 -14.59
N SER A 390 -10.63 -3.28 -14.65
CA SER A 390 -9.96 -3.88 -13.49
C SER A 390 -9.05 -2.90 -12.70
N GLY A 391 -9.39 -1.61 -12.62
CA GLY A 391 -8.47 -0.57 -12.11
C GLY A 391 -8.15 -0.66 -10.61
N MET A 392 -9.09 -1.09 -9.77
CA MET A 392 -8.91 -0.99 -8.31
C MET A 392 -8.06 -2.12 -7.69
N ILE A 393 -8.10 -3.32 -8.26
CA ILE A 393 -7.29 -4.48 -7.80
C ILE A 393 -5.92 -4.53 -8.51
N ALA A 394 -5.80 -3.98 -9.73
CA ALA A 394 -4.52 -3.91 -10.46
C ALA A 394 -3.53 -2.90 -9.85
N ASP A 395 -4.04 -1.91 -9.13
CA ASP A 395 -3.27 -0.81 -8.54
C ASP A 395 -3.02 -0.99 -7.04
N THR A 396 -3.32 -2.16 -6.47
CA THR A 396 -3.18 -2.36 -5.04
C THR A 396 -1.73 -2.23 -4.60
N PHE A 397 -1.50 -1.34 -3.64
CA PHE A 397 -0.20 -1.16 -3.01
C PHE A 397 0.25 -2.46 -2.31
N PRO A 398 1.55 -2.78 -2.25
CA PRO A 398 2.02 -4.06 -1.73
C PRO A 398 1.67 -4.36 -0.26
N TYR A 399 1.15 -3.40 0.50
CA TYR A 399 0.69 -3.60 1.88
C TYR A 399 -0.53 -4.52 1.98
N MET A 400 -1.49 -4.37 1.06
CA MET A 400 -2.67 -5.24 1.05
C MET A 400 -2.28 -6.68 0.69
N ILE A 401 -1.27 -6.87 -0.17
CA ILE A 401 -0.75 -8.20 -0.53
C ILE A 401 -0.23 -8.93 0.71
N HIS A 402 0.51 -8.23 1.58
CA HIS A 402 0.98 -8.82 2.83
C HIS A 402 -0.18 -9.19 3.76
N LEU A 403 -1.17 -8.32 3.91
CA LEU A 403 -2.37 -8.62 4.69
C LEU A 403 -3.07 -9.88 4.15
N VAL A 404 -3.38 -9.91 2.85
CA VAL A 404 -4.07 -11.02 2.19
C VAL A 404 -3.33 -12.34 2.41
N TYR A 405 -2.01 -12.34 2.28
CA TYR A 405 -1.19 -13.52 2.57
C TYR A 405 -1.29 -13.96 4.05
N VAL A 406 -1.17 -13.04 5.00
CA VAL A 406 -1.31 -13.36 6.43
C VAL A 406 -2.69 -13.94 6.73
N LEU A 407 -3.76 -13.36 6.18
CA LEU A 407 -5.13 -13.86 6.34
C LEU A 407 -5.30 -15.27 5.76
N LEU A 408 -4.76 -15.54 4.56
CA LEU A 408 -4.79 -16.87 3.94
C LEU A 408 -4.06 -17.92 4.77
N LEU A 409 -2.89 -17.59 5.32
CA LEU A 409 -2.18 -18.49 6.25
C LEU A 409 -3.05 -18.84 7.47
N LYS A 410 -3.76 -17.86 8.04
CA LYS A 410 -4.62 -18.10 9.21
C LYS A 410 -5.83 -18.96 8.86
N MET A 411 -6.52 -18.67 7.76
CA MET A 411 -7.64 -19.49 7.29
C MET A 411 -7.25 -20.94 7.00
N ARG A 412 -6.00 -21.15 6.60
CA ARG A 412 -5.42 -22.49 6.45
C ARG A 412 -5.14 -23.16 7.80
N GLU A 413 -4.50 -22.47 8.74
CA GLU A 413 -4.26 -22.98 10.11
C GLU A 413 -5.57 -23.36 10.82
N HIS A 414 -6.68 -22.66 10.53
CA HIS A 414 -8.02 -22.99 11.00
C HIS A 414 -8.49 -24.40 10.58
N ARG A 415 -7.99 -24.98 9.47
CA ARG A 415 -8.27 -26.38 9.10
C ARG A 415 -7.61 -27.40 10.05
N TYR A 416 -6.69 -26.96 10.91
CA TYR A 416 -5.82 -27.79 11.74
C TYR A 416 -5.88 -27.49 13.24
N ILE A 417 -6.94 -26.83 13.73
CA ILE A 417 -7.06 -26.54 15.18
C ILE A 417 -7.03 -27.86 15.98
N PRO A 418 -6.14 -27.99 16.98
CA PRO A 418 -6.07 -29.19 17.82
C PRO A 418 -7.40 -29.41 18.55
N GLU A 419 -7.85 -30.67 18.63
CA GLU A 419 -9.08 -31.08 19.34
C GLU A 419 -9.18 -30.56 20.79
N SER A 420 -8.07 -30.16 21.42
CA SER A 420 -8.04 -29.60 22.77
C SER A 420 -8.82 -28.29 22.92
N LEU A 421 -8.86 -27.41 21.92
CA LEU A 421 -9.63 -26.16 21.96
C LEU A 421 -11.12 -26.38 21.64
N SER A 422 -11.46 -27.48 20.96
CA SER A 422 -12.86 -27.87 20.68
C SER A 422 -13.61 -28.43 21.89
N ARG A 423 -12.89 -28.81 22.96
CA ARG A 423 -13.48 -29.41 24.17
C ARG A 423 -14.16 -28.39 25.07
N ILE A 424 -13.76 -27.12 25.03
CA ILE A 424 -14.41 -26.05 25.80
C ILE A 424 -15.78 -25.71 25.19
N ASP A 425 -15.91 -25.71 23.85
CA ASP A 425 -17.22 -25.53 23.19
C ASP A 425 -18.16 -26.74 23.36
N LYS A 426 -17.62 -27.94 23.60
CA LYS A 426 -18.43 -29.16 23.85
C LYS A 426 -19.06 -29.23 25.24
N ALA A 427 -18.56 -28.47 26.22
CA ALA A 427 -19.13 -28.47 27.57
C ALA A 427 -20.38 -27.59 27.71
N GLU A 428 -20.67 -26.70 26.76
CA GLU A 428 -21.80 -25.75 26.85
C GLU A 428 -22.89 -25.92 25.78
N LYS A 429 -22.78 -26.84 24.81
CA LYS A 429 -23.79 -26.97 23.75
C LYS A 429 -24.10 -28.42 23.34
N GLU A 430 -25.01 -29.05 24.08
CA GLU A 430 -25.91 -30.06 23.53
C GLU A 430 -27.06 -29.35 22.79
N SER A 431 -26.80 -28.88 21.57
CA SER A 431 -27.85 -28.64 20.56
C SER A 431 -27.19 -28.54 19.18
N HIS A 432 -27.84 -29.13 18.18
CA HIS A 432 -27.43 -29.19 16.78
C HIS A 432 -26.81 -27.87 16.29
N PHE A 433 -25.50 -27.87 16.03
CA PHE A 433 -24.84 -26.85 15.20
C PHE A 433 -24.09 -27.51 14.03
N PRO A 434 -24.05 -26.86 12.85
CA PRO A 434 -23.37 -27.39 11.67
C PRO A 434 -21.86 -27.49 11.91
N SER A 435 -21.19 -28.37 11.17
CA SER A 435 -19.73 -28.46 11.08
C SER A 435 -19.08 -27.08 10.95
N ALA A 436 -17.87 -26.91 11.50
CA ALA A 436 -17.10 -25.67 11.41
C ALA A 436 -17.16 -25.06 9.98
N PRO A 437 -17.42 -23.75 9.86
CA PRO A 437 -17.62 -23.12 8.55
C PRO A 437 -16.34 -23.25 7.72
N THR A 438 -16.46 -23.86 6.55
CA THR A 438 -15.37 -24.00 5.58
C THR A 438 -15.15 -22.66 4.89
N PHE A 439 -14.05 -21.99 5.20
CA PHE A 439 -13.60 -20.73 4.58
C PHE A 439 -13.23 -20.84 3.08
N GLU A 440 -13.75 -21.82 2.35
CA GLU A 440 -13.34 -22.11 0.97
C GLU A 440 -13.61 -20.93 0.02
N ARG A 441 -14.72 -20.23 0.26
CA ARG A 441 -15.16 -19.07 -0.52
C ARG A 441 -14.21 -17.88 -0.31
N GLU A 442 -13.93 -17.58 0.94
CA GLU A 442 -13.03 -16.51 1.39
C GLU A 442 -11.60 -16.76 0.89
N ILE A 443 -11.12 -18.01 1.02
CA ILE A 443 -9.81 -18.43 0.53
C ILE A 443 -9.71 -18.21 -0.97
N LYS A 444 -10.74 -18.59 -1.74
CA LYS A 444 -10.76 -18.39 -3.20
C LYS A 444 -10.69 -16.92 -3.56
N ALA A 445 -11.46 -16.04 -2.91
CA ALA A 445 -11.44 -14.61 -3.17
C ALA A 445 -10.06 -13.98 -2.90
N LEU A 446 -9.48 -14.26 -1.74
CA LEU A 446 -8.16 -13.78 -1.35
C LEU A 446 -7.05 -14.32 -2.26
N HIS A 447 -7.15 -15.58 -2.70
CA HIS A 447 -6.22 -16.17 -3.65
C HIS A 447 -6.26 -15.47 -5.02
N THR A 448 -7.45 -15.15 -5.52
CA THR A 448 -7.63 -14.37 -6.77
C THR A 448 -6.96 -13.00 -6.67
N MET A 449 -7.06 -12.32 -5.52
CA MET A 449 -6.38 -11.04 -5.31
C MET A 449 -4.86 -11.16 -5.38
N LEU A 450 -4.29 -12.23 -4.79
CA LEU A 450 -2.84 -12.48 -4.91
C LEU A 450 -2.45 -12.77 -6.37
N HIS A 451 -3.23 -13.56 -7.09
CA HIS A 451 -2.96 -13.83 -8.51
C HIS A 451 -2.98 -12.55 -9.34
N HIS A 452 -3.98 -11.69 -9.11
CA HIS A 452 -4.05 -10.41 -9.79
C HIS A 452 -2.85 -9.51 -9.46
N SER A 453 -2.49 -9.41 -8.18
CA SER A 453 -1.34 -8.64 -7.71
C SER A 453 -0.01 -9.17 -8.23
N SER A 454 0.07 -10.46 -8.58
CA SER A 454 1.26 -11.13 -9.12
C SER A 454 1.68 -10.63 -10.51
N LYS A 455 0.78 -9.92 -11.22
CA LYS A 455 1.10 -9.24 -12.48
C LYS A 455 2.10 -8.10 -12.27
N ARG A 456 2.13 -7.50 -11.08
CA ARG A 456 2.93 -6.29 -10.78
C ARG A 456 3.94 -6.49 -9.66
N TRP A 457 3.68 -7.38 -8.71
CA TRP A 457 4.46 -7.50 -7.48
C TRP A 457 5.00 -8.91 -7.28
N GLN A 458 6.33 -9.04 -7.23
CA GLN A 458 7.00 -10.34 -7.05
C GLN A 458 6.66 -10.98 -5.71
N ILE A 459 6.50 -10.18 -4.64
CA ILE A 459 6.07 -10.66 -3.31
C ILE A 459 4.78 -11.50 -3.38
N SER A 460 3.86 -11.18 -4.29
CA SER A 460 2.62 -11.94 -4.46
C SER A 460 2.88 -13.32 -5.07
N ARG A 461 3.79 -13.41 -6.05
CA ARG A 461 4.21 -14.69 -6.64
C ARG A 461 4.90 -15.57 -5.61
N ASP A 462 5.76 -14.98 -4.79
CA ASP A 462 6.46 -15.68 -3.71
C ASP A 462 5.44 -16.24 -2.70
N TYR A 463 4.45 -15.44 -2.30
CA TYR A 463 3.38 -15.87 -1.40
C TYR A 463 2.49 -16.97 -1.98
N ILE A 464 2.08 -16.88 -3.25
CA ILE A 464 1.34 -17.96 -3.92
C ILE A 464 2.18 -19.24 -3.89
N CYS A 465 3.46 -19.17 -4.26
CA CYS A 465 4.34 -20.33 -4.26
C CYS A 465 4.50 -20.94 -2.85
N LEU A 466 4.58 -20.13 -1.80
CA LEU A 466 4.64 -20.61 -0.41
C LEU A 466 3.33 -21.27 0.05
N LEU A 467 2.18 -20.72 -0.36
CA LEU A 467 0.87 -21.32 -0.09
C LEU A 467 0.70 -22.65 -0.82
N ASP A 468 1.17 -22.77 -2.06
CA ASP A 468 1.10 -23.99 -2.85
C ASP A 468 2.03 -25.08 -2.29
N ARG A 469 3.30 -24.74 -1.99
CA ARG A 469 4.29 -25.69 -1.44
C ARG A 469 3.90 -26.30 -0.10
N SER A 470 3.04 -25.63 0.66
CA SER A 470 2.57 -26.17 1.93
C SER A 470 1.39 -27.14 1.78
N THR A 471 0.80 -27.28 0.57
CA THR A 471 -0.31 -28.22 0.28
C THR A 471 0.14 -29.65 -0.06
N THR A 472 1.42 -29.81 -0.41
CA THR A 472 2.12 -31.11 -0.51
C THR A 472 2.79 -31.46 0.81
#